data_AF-A0A2V6G512-F1
#
_entry.id   AF-A0A2V6G512-F1
#
_cell.length_a   1.000
_cell.length_b   1.000
_cell.length_c   1.000
_cell.angle_alpha   90.00
_cell.angle_beta   90.00
_cell.angle_gamma   90.00
#
_symmetry.space_group_name_H-M   'P 1'
#
loop_
_entity.id
_entity.type
_entity.pdbx_description
1 polymer ?
#
loop_
_entity_poly.entity_id
_entity_poly.type
_entity_poly.pdbx_seq_one_letter_code
_entity_poly.pdbx_strand_id
1 'polypeptide(L)'
;MAFPLLIENIANMVLISIHPFTARKLWPLILGLVCLFSFACFAESAYLSVNSTPYDRQMTRISPVLLTKSDAGNQGVSLALVNHWIEDLRAIPYGFSTEWKTPEEVEFAPVADCKGKAVALYQPSARS
;
A
#
# COMPACT_ATOMS: atom_id res chain seq x y z
N MET A 1 -26.96 29.75 10.76
CA MET A 1 -28.28 29.67 11.41
C MET A 1 -29.37 29.05 10.53
N ALA A 2 -29.26 29.05 9.18
CA ALA A 2 -30.29 28.49 8.29
C ALA A 2 -30.30 26.95 8.15
N PHE A 3 -29.14 26.29 8.27
CA PHE A 3 -29.00 24.84 8.11
C PHE A 3 -29.77 23.98 9.15
N PRO A 4 -29.75 24.29 10.46
CA PRO A 4 -30.50 23.51 11.44
C PRO A 4 -32.02 23.63 11.25
N LEU A 5 -32.51 24.81 10.87
CA LEU A 5 -33.93 25.05 10.57
C LEU A 5 -34.39 24.27 9.33
N LEU A 6 -33.50 24.08 8.36
CA LEU A 6 -33.79 23.32 7.14
C LEU A 6 -33.92 21.82 7.46
N ILE A 7 -33.03 21.29 8.30
CA ILE A 7 -33.08 19.90 8.78
C ILE A 7 -34.35 19.67 9.61
N GLU A 8 -34.69 20.58 10.50
CA GLU A 8 -35.90 20.49 11.33
C GLU A 8 -37.18 20.47 10.49
N ASN A 9 -37.26 21.31 9.46
CA ASN A 9 -38.40 21.32 8.54
C ASN A 9 -38.50 20.03 7.71
N ILE A 10 -37.37 19.50 7.24
CA ILE A 10 -37.35 18.21 6.52
C ILE A 10 -37.81 17.08 7.45
N ALA A 11 -37.31 17.03 8.69
CA ALA A 11 -37.70 16.02 9.66
C ALA A 11 -39.21 16.08 9.97
N ASN A 12 -39.76 17.29 10.15
CA ASN A 12 -41.19 17.50 10.40
C ASN A 12 -42.05 17.09 9.20
N MET A 13 -41.64 17.43 7.97
CA MET A 13 -42.35 17.02 6.75
C MET A 13 -42.37 15.49 6.61
N VAL A 14 -41.27 14.81 6.92
CA VAL A 14 -41.17 13.35 6.89
C VAL A 14 -42.03 12.71 7.99
N LEU A 15 -42.01 13.24 9.22
CA LEU A 15 -42.81 12.74 10.34
C LEU A 15 -44.32 12.86 10.09
N ILE A 16 -44.77 13.99 9.52
CA ILE A 16 -46.18 14.20 9.16
C ILE A 16 -46.62 13.22 8.07
N SER A 17 -45.76 12.94 7.09
CA SER A 17 -46.05 12.01 5.99
C SER A 17 -46.13 10.53 6.44
N ILE A 18 -45.46 10.19 7.55
CA ILE A 18 -45.43 8.83 8.13
C ILE A 18 -46.59 8.60 9.12
N HIS A 19 -47.22 9.66 9.63
CA HIS A 19 -48.31 9.61 10.61
C HIS A 19 -49.56 8.76 10.22
N PRO A 20 -49.97 8.59 8.95
CA PRO A 20 -51.12 7.74 8.63
C PRO A 20 -50.82 6.24 8.70
N PHE A 21 -49.56 5.84 8.93
CA PHE A 21 -49.17 4.42 8.98
C PHE A 21 -49.12 3.90 10.42
N THR A 22 -49.89 2.84 10.68
CA THR A 22 -49.85 2.13 11.96
C THR A 22 -48.43 1.61 12.22
N ALA A 23 -47.87 1.82 13.42
CA ALA A 23 -46.49 1.46 13.77
C ALA A 23 -46.08 0.02 13.38
N ARG A 24 -47.05 -0.91 13.37
CA ARG A 24 -46.88 -2.30 12.93
C ARG A 24 -46.48 -2.44 11.45
N LYS A 25 -46.87 -1.50 10.59
CA LYS A 25 -46.52 -1.46 9.15
C LYS A 25 -45.21 -0.71 8.86
N LEU A 26 -44.66 0.02 9.83
CA LEU A 26 -43.39 0.73 9.67
C LEU A 26 -42.18 -0.18 9.94
N TRP A 27 -42.34 -1.19 10.78
CA TRP A 27 -41.30 -2.20 11.05
C TRP A 27 -40.69 -2.86 9.79
N PRO A 28 -41.45 -3.36 8.81
CA PRO A 28 -40.85 -3.94 7.60
C PRO A 28 -40.13 -2.90 6.75
N LEU A 29 -40.59 -1.64 6.75
CA LEU A 29 -39.95 -0.55 6.00
C LEU A 29 -38.61 -0.15 6.65
N ILE A 30 -38.57 -0.03 7.98
CA ILE A 30 -37.35 0.23 8.74
C ILE A 30 -36.36 -0.93 8.55
N LEU A 31 -36.82 -2.17 8.66
CA LEU A 31 -35.98 -3.35 8.45
C LEU A 31 -35.41 -3.37 7.02
N GLY A 32 -36.24 -3.11 6.01
CA GLY A 32 -35.80 -3.03 4.62
C GLY A 32 -34.78 -1.92 4.39
N LEU A 33 -34.97 -0.75 5.01
CA LEU A 33 -34.04 0.37 4.94
C LEU A 33 -32.70 0.02 5.59
N VAL A 34 -32.71 -0.61 6.77
CA VAL A 34 -31.51 -1.07 7.48
C VAL A 34 -30.75 -2.13 6.67
N CYS A 35 -31.46 -3.06 6.04
CA CYS A 35 -30.85 -4.04 5.13
C CYS A 35 -30.22 -3.34 3.92
N LEU A 36 -30.93 -2.41 3.26
CA LEU A 36 -30.39 -1.63 2.14
C LEU A 36 -29.15 -0.81 2.53
N PHE A 37 -29.17 -0.15 3.69
CA PHE A 37 -28.02 0.57 4.23
C PHE A 37 -26.86 -0.37 4.53
N SER A 38 -27.12 -1.56 5.07
CA SER A 38 -26.08 -2.56 5.30
C SER A 38 -25.47 -3.02 3.98
N PHE A 39 -26.27 -3.35 2.96
CA PHE A 39 -25.77 -3.68 1.62
C PHE A 39 -24.96 -2.54 1.00
N ALA A 40 -25.39 -1.28 1.15
CA ALA A 40 -24.66 -0.11 0.67
C ALA A 40 -23.34 0.12 1.42
N CYS A 41 -23.31 -0.04 2.75
CA CYS A 41 -22.10 0.10 3.56
C CYS A 41 -21.09 -1.03 3.34
N PHE A 42 -21.55 -2.25 3.06
CA PHE A 42 -20.68 -3.39 2.75
C PHE A 42 -20.31 -3.51 1.26
N ALA A 43 -21.00 -2.79 0.37
CA ALA A 43 -20.66 -2.76 -1.06
C ALA A 43 -19.28 -2.13 -1.33
N GLU A 44 -18.70 -1.39 -0.37
CA GLU A 44 -17.47 -0.63 -0.58
C GLU A 44 -16.26 -1.13 0.23
N SER A 45 -16.37 -2.23 0.99
CA SER A 45 -15.21 -2.90 1.62
C SER A 45 -14.73 -4.15 0.89
N ALA A 46 -15.47 -4.60 -0.13
CA ALA A 46 -15.10 -5.75 -0.96
C ALA A 46 -14.24 -5.36 -2.19
N TYR A 47 -14.09 -4.07 -2.49
CA TYR A 47 -13.38 -3.58 -3.67
C TYR A 47 -12.19 -2.70 -3.32
N LEU A 48 -11.23 -3.29 -2.63
CA LEU A 48 -9.82 -3.22 -3.04
C LEU A 48 -9.14 -4.40 -2.33
N SER A 49 -9.57 -5.62 -2.62
CA SER A 49 -8.58 -6.70 -2.72
C SER A 49 -7.64 -6.22 -3.82
N VAL A 50 -6.61 -5.46 -3.42
CA VAL A 50 -5.49 -5.15 -4.27
C VAL A 50 -5.02 -6.51 -4.70
N ASN A 51 -5.24 -6.82 -5.98
CA ASN A 51 -4.77 -8.04 -6.59
C ASN A 51 -3.32 -8.18 -6.13
N SER A 52 -2.98 -9.29 -5.45
CA SER A 52 -1.70 -9.49 -4.79
C SER A 52 -0.66 -8.78 -5.61
N THR A 53 -0.07 -7.71 -5.05
CA THR A 53 0.75 -6.83 -5.88
C THR A 53 1.78 -7.71 -6.57
N PRO A 54 2.27 -7.41 -7.78
CA PRO A 54 3.30 -8.23 -8.42
C PRO A 54 4.48 -8.54 -7.46
N TYR A 55 4.69 -7.71 -6.43
CA TYR A 55 5.57 -7.95 -5.28
C TYR A 55 5.28 -9.19 -4.43
N ASP A 56 4.02 -9.56 -4.18
CA ASP A 56 3.65 -10.71 -3.34
C ASP A 56 4.12 -12.05 -3.95
N ARG A 57 4.11 -12.14 -5.28
CA ARG A 57 4.66 -13.30 -6.03
C ARG A 57 6.17 -13.19 -6.26
N GLN A 58 6.75 -12.02 -5.99
CA GLN A 58 8.19 -11.76 -6.03
C GLN A 58 8.86 -11.94 -4.66
N MET A 59 8.14 -12.28 -3.60
CA MET A 59 8.72 -12.52 -2.27
C MET A 59 9.50 -13.85 -2.14
N THR A 60 9.77 -14.57 -3.23
CA THR A 60 10.75 -15.67 -3.19
C THR A 60 12.16 -15.11 -3.18
N ARG A 61 12.85 -15.33 -2.05
CA ARG A 61 14.13 -14.73 -1.72
C ARG A 61 15.32 -15.45 -2.38
N ILE A 62 16.27 -14.63 -2.83
CA ILE A 62 17.66 -14.99 -3.15
C ILE A 62 18.41 -15.34 -1.84
N SER A 63 19.31 -16.33 -1.86
CA SER A 63 20.26 -16.61 -0.77
C SER A 63 21.67 -16.53 -1.35
N PRO A 64 22.58 -15.77 -0.72
CA PRO A 64 23.56 -16.43 0.12
C PRO A 64 23.55 -15.84 1.54
N VAL A 65 23.64 -16.73 2.53
CA VAL A 65 23.69 -16.39 3.96
C VAL A 65 24.76 -15.33 4.21
N LEU A 66 24.38 -14.18 4.78
CA LEU A 66 25.32 -13.20 5.33
C LEU A 66 26.04 -13.84 6.53
N LEU A 67 27.16 -14.52 6.25
CA LEU A 67 28.08 -15.04 7.28
C LEU A 67 29.06 -13.95 7.77
N THR A 68 28.90 -12.70 7.34
CA THR A 68 29.73 -11.60 7.78
C THR A 68 29.31 -11.17 9.18
N LYS A 69 30.13 -11.56 10.17
CA LYS A 69 30.09 -11.05 11.54
C LYS A 69 30.02 -9.52 11.49
N SER A 70 28.98 -8.92 12.07
CA SER A 70 28.92 -7.46 12.22
C SER A 70 30.05 -7.05 13.14
N ASP A 71 31.17 -6.62 12.59
CA ASP A 71 32.24 -6.08 13.41
C ASP A 71 31.72 -4.75 13.95
N ALA A 72 31.50 -4.69 15.27
CA ALA A 72 31.02 -3.50 15.99
C ALA A 72 32.10 -2.40 16.06
N GLY A 73 33.06 -2.41 15.14
CA GLY A 73 34.03 -1.36 14.92
C GLY A 73 33.37 -0.29 14.08
N ASN A 74 33.17 0.89 14.67
CA ASN A 74 32.70 2.10 14.03
C ASN A 74 33.64 2.53 12.88
N GLN A 75 33.56 1.85 11.74
CA GLN A 75 34.13 2.32 10.49
C GLN A 75 33.16 3.39 9.97
N GLY A 76 33.39 4.64 10.35
CA GLY A 76 32.60 5.77 9.91
C GLY A 76 32.59 5.82 8.38
N VAL A 77 31.47 5.41 7.77
CA VAL A 77 31.28 5.50 6.33
C VAL A 77 31.33 6.98 5.95
N SER A 78 32.35 7.36 5.18
CA SER A 78 32.51 8.75 4.78
C SER A 78 31.36 9.19 3.86
N LEU A 79 30.93 10.45 3.98
CA LEU A 79 29.90 11.01 3.10
C LEU A 79 30.31 10.94 1.62
N ALA A 80 31.61 11.07 1.34
CA ALA A 80 32.16 10.94 0.00
C ALA A 80 31.90 9.54 -0.59
N LEU A 81 32.08 8.49 0.23
CA LEU A 81 31.82 7.11 -0.18
C LEU A 81 30.32 6.88 -0.44
N VAL A 82 29.45 7.41 0.42
CA VAL A 82 27.99 7.34 0.20
C VAL A 82 27.58 8.05 -1.08
N ASN A 83 28.10 9.27 -1.31
CA ASN A 83 27.80 10.04 -2.52
C ASN A 83 28.23 9.29 -3.78
N HIS A 84 29.40 8.65 -3.75
CA HIS A 84 29.88 7.83 -4.86
C HIS A 84 28.95 6.65 -5.14
N TRP A 85 28.53 5.90 -4.10
CA TRP A 85 27.56 4.80 -4.28
C TRP A 85 26.20 5.28 -4.82
N ILE A 86 25.73 6.45 -4.39
CA ILE A 86 24.49 7.04 -4.89
C ILE A 86 24.64 7.46 -6.36
N GLU A 87 25.81 7.97 -6.76
CA GLU A 87 26.11 8.31 -8.15
C GLU A 87 26.13 7.06 -9.05
N ASP A 88 26.83 6.00 -8.63
CA ASP A 88 26.87 4.71 -9.32
C ASP A 88 25.45 4.14 -9.48
N LEU A 89 24.64 4.19 -8.42
CA LEU A 89 23.25 3.77 -8.48
C LEU A 89 22.39 4.58 -9.44
N ARG A 90 22.63 5.90 -9.54
CA ARG A 90 21.89 6.78 -10.47
C ARG A 90 22.30 6.54 -11.91
N ALA A 91 23.54 6.13 -12.15
CA ALA A 91 24.05 5.81 -13.48
C ALA A 91 23.35 4.59 -14.10
N ILE A 92 22.87 3.64 -13.30
CA ILE A 92 22.14 2.47 -13.80
C ILE A 92 20.76 2.91 -14.35
N PRO A 93 20.45 2.72 -15.64
CA PRO A 93 19.15 3.10 -16.18
C PRO A 93 18.00 2.27 -15.57
N TYR A 94 16.84 2.90 -15.42
CA TYR A 94 15.68 2.20 -14.86
C TYR A 94 15.05 1.24 -15.89
N GLY A 95 14.85 -0.02 -15.50
CA GLY A 95 14.15 -1.01 -16.32
C GLY A 95 13.35 -1.97 -15.45
N PHE A 96 12.02 -1.91 -15.56
CA PHE A 96 11.11 -2.74 -14.77
C PHE A 96 11.28 -4.23 -15.10
N SER A 97 11.37 -5.05 -14.05
CA SER A 97 11.36 -6.51 -14.15
C SER A 97 10.36 -7.09 -13.16
N THR A 98 9.71 -8.18 -13.55
CA THR A 98 8.81 -8.94 -12.67
C THR A 98 9.54 -9.91 -11.74
N GLU A 99 10.86 -10.05 -11.85
CA GLU A 99 11.63 -11.04 -11.11
C GLU A 99 12.79 -10.37 -10.36
N TRP A 100 13.18 -10.96 -9.21
CA TRP A 100 14.39 -10.57 -8.49
C TRP A 100 15.61 -11.15 -9.21
N LYS A 101 16.58 -10.29 -9.51
CA LYS A 101 17.86 -10.67 -10.10
C LYS A 101 18.90 -10.93 -9.02
N THR A 102 19.79 -11.89 -9.24
CA THR A 102 20.96 -12.13 -8.38
C THR A 102 21.96 -10.97 -8.48
N PRO A 103 22.89 -10.82 -7.52
CA PRO A 103 23.94 -9.80 -7.61
C PRO A 103 24.73 -9.84 -8.92
N GLU A 104 25.08 -11.04 -9.39
CA GLU A 104 25.79 -11.26 -10.66
C GLU A 104 24.92 -10.82 -11.85
N GLU A 105 23.64 -11.19 -11.87
CA GLU A 105 22.71 -10.79 -12.93
C GLU A 105 22.46 -9.28 -12.97
N VAL A 106 22.51 -8.59 -11.83
CA VAL A 106 22.39 -7.13 -11.75
C VAL A 106 23.66 -6.46 -12.27
N GLU A 107 24.84 -7.00 -11.94
CA GLU A 107 26.14 -6.46 -12.37
C GLU A 107 26.29 -6.45 -13.90
N PHE A 108 25.82 -7.51 -14.56
CA PHE A 108 25.87 -7.62 -16.03
C PHE A 108 24.64 -7.04 -16.74
N ALA A 109 23.59 -6.63 -16.03
CA ALA A 109 22.39 -6.11 -16.65
C ALA A 109 22.57 -4.64 -17.09
N PRO A 110 22.08 -4.28 -18.30
CA PRO A 110 22.15 -2.89 -18.77
C PRO A 110 21.15 -1.97 -18.05
N VAL A 111 20.16 -2.53 -17.33
CA VAL A 111 19.09 -1.80 -16.63
C VAL A 111 18.70 -2.49 -15.33
N ALA A 112 18.23 -1.72 -14.36
CA ALA A 112 17.73 -2.23 -13.08
C ALA A 112 16.49 -1.46 -12.61
N ASP A 113 15.54 -2.18 -12.02
CA ASP A 113 14.43 -1.58 -11.27
C ASP A 113 14.87 -1.27 -9.83
N CYS A 114 13.92 -0.88 -8.97
CA CYS A 114 14.21 -0.63 -7.56
C CYS A 114 14.76 -1.86 -6.83
N LYS A 115 14.37 -3.09 -7.24
CA LYS A 115 14.88 -4.34 -6.66
C LYS A 115 16.34 -4.53 -7.05
N GLY A 116 16.66 -4.43 -8.34
CA GLY A 116 18.03 -4.56 -8.84
C GLY A 116 18.98 -3.51 -8.26
N LYS A 117 18.55 -2.24 -8.16
CA LYS A 117 19.33 -1.18 -7.51
C LYS A 117 19.62 -1.48 -6.03
N ALA A 118 18.65 -2.03 -5.30
CA ALA A 118 18.88 -2.47 -3.93
C ALA A 118 19.89 -3.62 -3.86
N VAL A 119 19.82 -4.59 -4.79
CA VAL A 119 20.78 -5.69 -4.91
C VAL A 119 22.20 -5.18 -5.17
N ALA A 120 22.38 -4.19 -6.05
CA ALA A 120 23.68 -3.60 -6.37
C ALA A 120 24.39 -2.97 -5.16
N LEU A 121 23.63 -2.44 -4.18
CA LEU A 121 24.19 -1.86 -2.96
C LEU A 121 24.79 -2.89 -1.99
N TYR A 122 24.37 -4.16 -2.05
CA TYR A 122 24.81 -5.14 -1.06
C TYR A 122 26.30 -5.46 -1.15
N GLN A 123 26.87 -5.46 -2.36
CA GLN A 123 28.28 -5.83 -2.56
C GLN A 123 29.25 -4.80 -1.94
N PRO A 124 29.13 -3.48 -2.19
CA PRO A 124 29.98 -2.48 -1.54
C PRO A 124 29.82 -2.46 -0.01
N SER A 125 28.58 -2.54 0.50
CA SER A 125 28.31 -2.48 1.94
C SER A 125 28.76 -3.73 2.71
N ALA A 126 28.98 -4.86 2.03
CA ALA A 126 29.53 -6.07 2.65
C ALA A 126 31.07 -6.10 2.69
N ARG A 127 31.74 -5.21 1.95
CA ARG A 127 33.22 -5.14 1.86
C ARG A 127 33.83 -3.96 2.63
N SER A 128 33.01 -3.00 3.07
CA SER A 128 33.37 -1.87 3.94
C SER A 128 33.26 -2.24 5.41
#